data_AF-A0A8T3S497-F1
#
_entry.id   AF-A0A8T3S497-F1
#
_cell.length_a   1.000
_cell.length_b   1.000
_cell.length_c   1.000
_cell.angle_alpha   90.00
_cell.angle_beta   90.00
_cell.angle_gamma   90.00
#
_symmetry.space_group_name_H-M   'P 1'
#
loop_
_entity.id
_entity.type
_entity.pdbx_description
1 polymer ?
#
loop_
_entity_poly.entity_id
_entity_poly.type
_entity_poly.pdbx_seq_one_letter_code
_entity_poly.pdbx_strand_id
1 'polypeptide(L)'
;GIEIVVRPPGKRLQRLAMLSGGERALTGVALLFAMLTVNPVPFCILDEVDAALDEANIGRFAEALRKLSESIDFVVITHNRATIEVADTIYGVTMTDAAVSRVLSLRLADLPAQASA
;
A
#
# COMPACT_ATOMS: atom_id res chain seq x y z
N GLY A 1 -17.98 -1.30 -23.08
CA GLY A 1 -16.99 -1.00 -22.03
C GLY A 1 -17.30 -1.83 -20.79
N ILE A 2 -16.49 -1.70 -19.73
CA ILE A 2 -16.69 -2.38 -18.44
C ILE A 2 -17.37 -1.39 -17.47
N GLU A 3 -18.51 -1.78 -16.88
CA GLU A 3 -19.17 -0.99 -15.82
C GLU A 3 -18.76 -1.54 -14.45
N ILE A 4 -18.21 -0.67 -13.60
CA ILE A 4 -17.83 -1.02 -12.23
C ILE A 4 -18.88 -0.46 -11.29
N VAL A 5 -19.45 -1.34 -10.48
CA VAL A 5 -20.48 -0.99 -9.49
C VAL A 5 -20.01 -1.40 -8.11
N VAL A 6 -20.16 -0.50 -7.14
CA VAL A 6 -19.57 -0.65 -5.81
C VAL A 6 -20.65 -0.43 -4.76
N ARG A 7 -20.56 -1.19 -3.66
CA ARG A 7 -21.39 -1.01 -2.48
C ARG A 7 -20.49 -0.84 -1.25
N PRO A 8 -20.17 0.40 -0.86
CA PRO A 8 -19.46 0.65 0.38
C PRO A 8 -20.28 0.18 1.60
N PRO A 9 -19.64 -0.12 2.74
CA PRO A 9 -20.32 -0.50 3.98
C PRO A 9 -21.39 0.54 4.35
N GLY A 10 -22.61 0.07 4.63
CA GLY A 10 -23.74 0.94 5.00
C GLY A 10 -24.35 1.77 3.87
N LYS A 11 -23.84 1.68 2.62
CA LYS A 11 -24.36 2.43 1.46
C LYS A 11 -25.11 1.53 0.48
N ARG A 12 -25.90 2.18 -0.38
CA ARG A 12 -26.55 1.54 -1.53
C ARG A 12 -25.54 1.30 -2.65
N LEU A 13 -25.91 0.42 -3.57
CA LEU A 13 -25.15 0.14 -4.78
C LEU A 13 -25.06 1.44 -5.62
N GLN A 14 -23.85 1.81 -6.03
CA GLN A 14 -23.62 3.05 -6.77
C GLN A 14 -22.47 2.92 -7.76
N ARG A 15 -22.49 3.79 -8.78
CA ARG A 15 -21.45 3.87 -9.81
C ARG A 15 -20.21 4.58 -9.26
N LEU A 16 -19.03 4.29 -9.83
CA LEU A 16 -17.75 4.93 -9.49
C LEU A 16 -17.82 6.46 -9.38
N ALA A 17 -18.56 7.12 -10.27
CA ALA A 17 -18.68 8.59 -10.28
C ALA A 17 -19.36 9.18 -9.03
N MET A 18 -20.12 8.37 -8.29
CA MET A 18 -20.87 8.79 -7.09
C MET A 18 -20.12 8.52 -5.78
N LEU A 19 -18.94 7.87 -5.84
CA LEU A 19 -18.13 7.54 -4.68
C LEU A 19 -17.29 8.74 -4.20
N SER A 20 -16.98 8.77 -2.90
CA SER A 20 -16.03 9.74 -2.33
C SER A 20 -14.60 9.54 -2.86
N GLY A 21 -13.68 10.47 -2.56
CA GLY A 21 -12.26 10.33 -2.89
C GLY A 21 -11.66 9.01 -2.35
N GLY A 22 -11.77 8.79 -1.04
CA GLY A 22 -11.26 7.57 -0.40
C GLY A 22 -11.97 6.28 -0.86
N GLU A 23 -13.28 6.33 -1.11
CA GLU A 23 -14.01 5.16 -1.63
C GLU A 23 -13.56 4.77 -3.03
N ARG A 24 -13.29 5.75 -3.90
CA ARG A 24 -12.74 5.50 -5.24
C ARG A 24 -11.33 4.92 -5.16
N ALA A 25 -10.49 5.48 -4.28
CA ALA A 25 -9.13 4.96 -4.05
C ALA A 25 -9.15 3.51 -3.57
N LEU A 26 -9.95 3.21 -2.54
CA LEU A 26 -10.11 1.85 -2.01
C LEU A 26 -10.63 0.88 -3.06
N THR A 27 -11.58 1.31 -3.89
CA THR A 27 -12.09 0.51 -5.01
C THR A 27 -10.99 0.19 -6.01
N GLY A 28 -10.15 1.18 -6.36
CA GLY A 28 -9.02 0.99 -7.28
C GLY A 28 -7.99 0.00 -6.74
N VAL A 29 -7.62 0.14 -5.47
CA VAL A 29 -6.72 -0.78 -4.77
C VAL A 29 -7.30 -2.20 -4.73
N ALA A 30 -8.59 -2.34 -4.40
CA ALA A 30 -9.25 -3.65 -4.36
C ALA A 30 -9.25 -4.33 -5.74
N LEU A 31 -9.50 -3.56 -6.82
CA LEU A 31 -9.45 -4.08 -8.18
C LEU A 31 -8.02 -4.49 -8.58
N LEU A 32 -7.02 -3.66 -8.26
CA LEU A 32 -5.62 -3.96 -8.53
C LEU A 32 -5.21 -5.27 -7.85
N PHE A 33 -5.50 -5.43 -6.56
CA PHE A 33 -5.19 -6.64 -5.82
C PHE A 33 -5.92 -7.86 -6.38
N ALA A 34 -7.19 -7.71 -6.78
CA ALA A 34 -7.92 -8.80 -7.44
C ALA A 34 -7.26 -9.23 -8.76
N MET A 35 -6.74 -8.29 -9.55
CA MET A 35 -6.02 -8.60 -10.79
C MET A 35 -4.70 -9.32 -10.51
N LEU A 36 -3.95 -8.87 -9.50
CA LEU A 36 -2.68 -9.49 -9.09
C LEU A 36 -2.89 -10.91 -8.54
N THR A 37 -4.00 -11.19 -7.87
CA THR A 37 -4.35 -12.55 -7.41
C THR A 37 -4.65 -13.50 -8.57
N VAL A 38 -5.27 -13.00 -9.65
CA VAL A 38 -5.62 -13.84 -10.81
C VAL A 38 -4.41 -14.09 -11.71
N ASN A 39 -3.58 -13.08 -11.92
CA ASN A 39 -2.39 -13.17 -12.75
C ASN A 39 -1.21 -12.50 -12.03
N PRO A 40 -0.50 -13.23 -11.15
CA PRO A 40 0.59 -12.68 -10.38
C PRO A 40 1.75 -12.29 -11.30
N VAL A 41 2.33 -11.13 -11.01
CA VAL A 41 3.52 -10.61 -11.69
C VAL A 41 4.76 -10.89 -10.82
N PRO A 42 5.97 -10.97 -11.40
CA PRO A 42 7.17 -11.22 -10.61
C PRO A 42 7.45 -10.09 -9.60
N PHE A 43 7.12 -8.84 -9.93
CA PHE A 43 7.22 -7.71 -9.01
C PHE A 43 6.20 -6.62 -9.33
N CYS A 44 5.84 -5.81 -8.33
CA CYS A 44 4.90 -4.69 -8.45
C CYS A 44 5.44 -3.45 -7.72
N ILE A 45 5.33 -2.29 -8.36
CA ILE A 45 5.71 -1.00 -7.78
C ILE A 45 4.44 -0.21 -7.47
N LEU A 46 4.31 0.25 -6.22
CA LEU A 46 3.18 1.05 -5.76
C LEU A 46 3.70 2.41 -5.26
N ASP A 47 3.17 3.49 -5.79
CA ASP A 47 3.59 4.86 -5.44
C ASP A 47 2.43 5.63 -4.79
N GLU A 48 2.56 5.91 -3.49
CA GLU A 48 1.61 6.64 -2.64
C GLU A 48 0.14 6.18 -2.75
N VAL A 49 -0.08 4.89 -3.06
CA VAL A 49 -1.41 4.33 -3.28
C VAL A 49 -2.29 4.34 -2.02
N ASP A 50 -1.66 4.42 -0.85
CA ASP A 50 -2.28 4.45 0.46
C ASP A 50 -2.55 5.88 0.98
N ALA A 51 -2.08 6.93 0.29
CA ALA A 51 -2.24 8.32 0.72
C ALA A 51 -3.71 8.78 0.78
N ALA A 52 -4.59 8.16 0.00
CA ALA A 52 -6.01 8.49 -0.04
C ALA A 52 -6.88 7.61 0.88
N LEU A 53 -6.26 6.69 1.63
CA LEU A 53 -6.95 5.77 2.53
C LEU A 53 -7.01 6.32 3.95
N ASP A 54 -8.11 6.06 4.65
CA ASP A 54 -8.23 6.33 6.08
C ASP A 54 -7.50 5.26 6.91
N GLU A 55 -7.27 5.55 8.20
CA GLU A 55 -6.50 4.68 9.11
C GLU A 55 -7.05 3.25 9.17
N ALA A 56 -8.38 3.08 9.18
CA ALA A 56 -9.02 1.77 9.20
C ALA A 56 -8.76 0.96 7.92
N ASN A 57 -8.70 1.63 6.76
CA ASN A 57 -8.45 0.98 5.47
C ASN A 57 -6.96 0.80 5.17
N ILE A 58 -6.09 1.64 5.72
CA ILE A 58 -4.63 1.48 5.64
C ILE A 58 -4.22 0.13 6.26
N GLY A 59 -4.76 -0.24 7.42
CA GLY A 59 -4.45 -1.54 8.03
C GLY A 59 -4.86 -2.72 7.14
N ARG A 60 -6.04 -2.65 6.51
CA ARG A 60 -6.53 -3.69 5.56
C ARG A 60 -5.66 -3.75 4.31
N PHE A 61 -5.23 -2.61 3.80
CA PHE A 61 -4.30 -2.52 2.68
C PHE A 61 -2.97 -3.19 3.02
N ALA A 62 -2.38 -2.84 4.16
CA ALA A 62 -1.12 -3.40 4.62
C ALA A 62 -1.19 -4.94 4.80
N GLU A 63 -2.28 -5.44 5.40
CA GLU A 63 -2.49 -6.89 5.56
C GLU A 63 -2.62 -7.60 4.21
N ALA A 64 -3.38 -7.04 3.27
CA ALA A 64 -3.53 -7.60 1.94
C ALA A 64 -2.21 -7.56 1.14
N LEU A 65 -1.44 -6.47 1.26
CA LEU A 65 -0.12 -6.34 0.66
C LEU A 65 0.84 -7.43 1.19
N ARG A 66 0.85 -7.65 2.52
CA ARG A 66 1.67 -8.70 3.15
C ARG A 66 1.31 -10.12 2.70
N LYS A 67 0.03 -10.38 2.43
CA LYS A 67 -0.41 -11.68 1.89
C LYS A 67 0.04 -11.85 0.45
N LEU A 68 -0.14 -10.83 -0.39
CA LEU A 68 0.29 -10.90 -1.79
C LEU A 68 1.82 -10.99 -1.90
N SER A 69 2.56 -10.44 -0.94
CA SER A 69 4.02 -10.48 -0.94
C SER A 69 4.61 -11.87 -0.76
N GLU A 70 3.80 -12.87 -0.40
CA GLU A 70 4.22 -14.28 -0.39
C GLU A 70 4.48 -14.83 -1.81
N SER A 71 3.92 -14.16 -2.84
CA SER A 71 4.00 -14.61 -4.24
C SER A 71 4.50 -13.54 -5.22
N ILE A 72 4.51 -12.27 -4.82
CA ILE A 72 4.86 -11.12 -5.66
C ILE A 72 5.83 -10.24 -4.87
N ASP A 73 6.95 -9.83 -5.47
CA ASP A 73 7.82 -8.86 -4.82
C ASP A 73 7.24 -7.44 -4.92
N PHE A 74 7.09 -6.75 -3.79
CA PHE A 74 6.57 -5.38 -3.77
C PHE A 74 7.64 -4.34 -3.47
N VAL A 75 7.65 -3.27 -4.26
CA VAL A 75 8.34 -2.01 -3.94
C VAL A 75 7.28 -0.95 -3.70
N VAL A 76 7.16 -0.50 -2.46
CA VAL A 76 6.16 0.49 -2.08
C VAL A 76 6.85 1.80 -1.68
N ILE A 77 6.43 2.89 -2.33
CA ILE A 77 6.82 4.25 -2.01
C ILE A 77 5.67 4.83 -1.19
N THR A 78 5.93 5.14 0.07
CA THR A 78 4.92 5.66 0.98
C THR A 78 5.58 6.40 2.14
N HIS A 79 4.83 7.33 2.75
CA HIS A 79 5.16 7.96 4.02
C HIS A 79 4.27 7.43 5.18
N ASN A 80 3.42 6.43 4.92
CA ASN A 80 2.49 5.88 5.88
C ASN A 80 3.17 4.88 6.83
N ARG A 81 3.12 5.15 8.14
CA ARG A 81 3.77 4.31 9.15
C ARG A 81 3.25 2.88 9.16
N ALA A 82 1.94 2.66 9.05
CA ALA A 82 1.36 1.33 9.12
C ALA A 82 1.76 0.46 7.91
N THR A 83 1.94 1.07 6.73
CA THR A 83 2.49 0.38 5.55
C THR A 83 3.99 0.10 5.71
N ILE A 84 4.75 1.04 6.29
CA ILE A 84 6.19 0.88 6.56
C ILE A 84 6.45 -0.25 7.57
N GLU A 85 5.61 -0.38 8.59
CA GLU A 85 5.74 -1.37 9.67
C GLU A 85 5.61 -2.83 9.19
N VAL A 86 4.90 -3.07 8.08
CA VAL A 86 4.73 -4.42 7.52
C VAL A 86 5.78 -4.80 6.46
N ALA A 87 6.69 -3.88 6.12
CA ALA A 87 7.74 -4.10 5.13
C ALA A 87 8.89 -4.94 5.71
N ASP A 88 9.54 -5.76 4.88
CA ASP A 88 10.72 -6.53 5.30
C ASP A 88 12.00 -5.68 5.28
N THR A 89 12.10 -4.75 4.33
CA THR A 89 13.23 -3.83 4.15
C THR A 89 12.72 -2.42 3.86
N ILE A 90 13.31 -1.42 4.54
CA ILE A 90 13.03 0.00 4.36
C ILE A 90 14.22 0.65 3.65
N TYR A 91 13.93 1.36 2.56
CA TYR A 91 14.89 2.24 1.90
C TYR A 91 14.49 3.70 2.15
N GLY A 92 15.22 4.37 3.04
CA GLY A 92 15.05 5.79 3.31
C GLY A 92 15.83 6.63 2.30
N VAL A 93 15.15 7.55 1.61
CA VAL A 93 15.78 8.51 0.71
C VAL A 93 15.89 9.86 1.41
N THR A 94 17.10 10.40 1.49
CA THR A 94 17.38 11.72 2.08
C THR A 94 18.11 12.60 1.06
N MET A 95 17.96 13.92 1.16
CA MET A 95 18.70 14.88 0.34
C MET A 95 19.71 15.62 1.21
N THR A 96 20.95 15.75 0.71
CA THR A 96 21.94 16.66 1.31
C THR A 96 21.85 18.04 0.66
N ASP A 97 22.50 19.03 1.26
CA ASP A 97 22.50 20.44 0.82
C ASP A 97 22.94 20.66 -0.65
N ALA A 98 23.57 19.66 -1.27
CA ALA A 98 24.00 19.66 -2.67
C ALA A 98 22.92 19.18 -3.67
N ALA A 99 21.65 19.02 -3.26
CA ALA A 99 20.57 18.45 -4.09
C ALA A 99 20.88 17.04 -4.63
N VAL A 100 21.73 16.30 -3.93
CA VAL A 100 22.07 14.91 -4.23
C VAL A 100 21.32 14.01 -3.27
N SER A 101 20.51 13.10 -3.81
CA SER A 101 19.82 12.07 -3.02
C SER A 101 20.81 11.01 -2.53
N ARG A 102 20.66 10.61 -1.26
CA ARG A 102 21.34 9.47 -0.66
C ARG A 102 20.31 8.45 -0.19
N VAL A 103 20.64 7.18 -0.36
CA VAL A 103 19.78 6.06 0.04
C VAL A 103 20.37 5.41 1.29
N LEU A 104 19.53 5.19 2.28
CA LEU A 104 19.80 4.43 3.50
C LEU A 104 18.95 3.17 3.46
N SER A 105 19.54 2.01 3.73
CA SER A 105 18.82 0.74 3.77
C SER A 105 18.78 0.16 5.17
N LEU A 106 17.63 -0.33 5.59
CA LEU A 106 17.42 -1.01 6.87
C LEU A 106 16.57 -2.26 6.64
N ARG A 107 17.05 -3.43 7.08
CA ARG A 107 16.20 -4.62 7.17
C ARG A 107 15.60 -4.68 8.56
N LEU A 108 14.27 -4.83 8.65
CA LEU A 108 13.61 -4.84 9.96
C LEU A 108 14.07 -6.02 10.83
N ALA A 109 14.43 -7.15 10.21
CA ALA A 109 14.99 -8.31 10.90
C ALA A 109 16.34 -8.05 11.60
N ASP A 110 17.07 -7.00 11.18
CA ASP A 110 18.38 -6.65 11.74
C ASP A 110 18.25 -5.69 12.95
N LEU A 111 17.04 -5.21 13.26
CA LEU A 111 16.80 -4.35 14.42
C LEU A 111 16.81 -5.20 15.71
N PRO A 112 17.52 -4.76 16.76
CA PRO A 112 17.41 -5.41 18.06
C PRO A 112 15.96 -5.31 18.51
N ALA A 113 15.36 -6.44 18.92
CA ALA A 113 14.05 -6.45 19.55
C ALA A 113 14.09 -5.45 20.72
N GLN A 114 13.33 -4.36 20.62
CA GLN A 114 13.29 -3.38 21.70
C GLN A 114 12.83 -4.11 22.97
N ALA A 115 13.73 -4.21 23.94
CA ALA A 115 13.37 -4.57 25.30
C ALA A 115 12.38 -3.50 25.78
N SER A 116 11.14 -3.92 26.03
CA SER A 116 10.10 -3.12 26.63
C SER A 116 10.64 -2.51 27.93
N ALA A 117 10.70 -1.18 28.00
CA ALA A 117 10.85 -0.43 29.24
C ALA A 117 9.46 -0.01 29.74
#